data_AF-A0A963EU24-F1
#
_entry.id   AF-A0A963EU24-F1
#
_cell.length_a   1.000
_cell.length_b   1.000
_cell.length_c   1.000
_cell.angle_alpha   90.00
_cell.angle_beta   90.00
_cell.angle_gamma   90.00
#
_symmetry.space_group_name_H-M   'P 1'
#
loop_
_entity.id
_entity.type
_entity.pdbx_description
1 polymer ?
#
loop_
_entity_poly.entity_id
_entity_poly.type
_entity_poly.pdbx_seq_one_letter_code
_entity_poly.pdbx_strand_id
1 'polypeptide(L)'
;MIALLGGCLMMAALLYYVIFVRREQPISSWGKSGLVTLMFVLVPVLVIALWFQAGAVNRLEQMGFEPYPGFVSSSGIATGLGEKPFWVFTVEGGAEPVLEFYKLAENRKGWMLVSESKSLLLFEREGKSVAVSAVADSVAFMMGQRELNGRGDR
;
A
#
# COMPACT_ATOMS: atom_id res chain seq x y z
N MET A 1 2.47 -11.25 3.49
CA MET A 1 3.71 -10.47 3.68
C MET A 1 4.42 -10.76 5.01
N ILE A 2 3.71 -10.86 6.14
CA ILE A 2 4.31 -11.24 7.45
C ILE A 2 5.04 -12.59 7.39
N ALA A 3 4.47 -13.60 6.71
CA ALA A 3 5.13 -14.89 6.50
C ALA A 3 6.42 -14.80 5.65
N LEU A 4 6.46 -13.89 4.67
CA LEU A 4 7.65 -13.63 3.86
C LEU A 4 8.74 -12.96 4.72
N LEU A 5 8.35 -12.03 5.60
CA LEU A 5 9.26 -11.34 6.51
C LEU A 5 9.85 -12.30 7.55
N GLY A 6 9.00 -13.14 8.14
CA GLY A 6 9.40 -14.21 9.04
C GLY A 6 10.34 -15.19 8.34
N GLY A 7 10.03 -15.57 7.10
CA GLY A 7 10.89 -16.39 6.24
C GLY A 7 12.24 -15.74 5.96
N CYS A 8 12.28 -14.45 5.61
CA CYS A 8 13.52 -13.71 5.36
C CYS A 8 14.37 -13.57 6.63
N LEU A 9 13.76 -13.26 7.78
CA LEU A 9 14.47 -13.18 9.06
C LEU A 9 14.99 -14.55 9.50
N MET A 10 14.20 -15.61 9.33
CA MET A 10 14.62 -16.98 9.64
C MET A 10 15.74 -17.44 8.72
N MET A 11 15.66 -17.15 7.42
CA MET A 11 16.71 -17.42 6.44
C MET A 11 17.98 -16.64 6.78
N ALA A 12 17.86 -15.37 7.17
CA ALA A 12 18.99 -14.56 7.60
C ALA A 12 19.67 -15.10 8.86
N ALA A 13 18.89 -15.51 9.86
CA ALA A 13 19.39 -16.14 11.08
C ALA A 13 20.07 -17.49 10.78
N LEU A 14 19.49 -18.29 9.88
CA LEU A 14 20.08 -19.55 9.40
C LEU A 14 21.40 -19.32 8.67
N LEU A 15 21.45 -18.36 7.74
CA LEU A 15 22.67 -18.00 7.02
C LEU A 15 23.74 -17.49 7.98
N TYR A 16 23.36 -16.63 8.94
CA TYR A 16 24.27 -16.19 10.00
C TYR A 16 24.82 -17.37 10.80
N TYR A 17 23.96 -18.28 11.25
CA TYR A 17 24.36 -19.45 12.03
C TYR A 17 25.30 -20.39 11.24
N VAL A 18 24.97 -20.71 9.99
CA VAL A 18 25.78 -21.58 9.14
C VAL A 18 27.14 -20.96 8.82
N ILE A 19 27.19 -19.66 8.53
CA ILE A 19 28.41 -18.95 8.11
C ILE A 19 29.32 -18.61 9.29
N PHE A 20 28.75 -18.20 10.43
CA PHE A 20 29.51 -17.71 11.57
C PHE A 20 29.70 -18.74 12.68
N VAL A 21 28.71 -19.61 12.94
CA VAL A 21 28.72 -20.54 14.09
C VAL A 21 29.19 -21.93 13.68
N ARG A 22 28.68 -22.50 12.58
CA ARG A 22 28.92 -23.90 12.19
C ARG A 22 30.16 -24.12 11.31
N ARG A 23 31.22 -23.30 11.49
CA ARG A 23 32.41 -23.23 10.61
C ARG A 23 33.05 -24.60 10.31
N GLU A 24 32.87 -25.08 9.08
CA GLU A 24 33.68 -26.19 8.52
C GLU A 24 34.62 -25.73 7.39
N GLN A 25 34.42 -24.55 6.79
CA GLN A 25 35.31 -24.01 5.74
C GLN A 25 35.59 -22.50 5.87
N PRO A 26 36.80 -22.02 5.48
CA PRO A 26 37.15 -20.61 5.53
C PRO A 26 36.44 -19.84 4.41
N ILE A 27 35.25 -19.31 4.72
CA ILE A 27 34.53 -18.40 3.84
C ILE A 27 35.36 -17.14 3.66
N SER A 28 35.61 -16.76 2.39
CA SER A 28 36.38 -15.56 2.03
C SER A 28 35.76 -14.32 2.66
N SER A 29 36.60 -13.35 3.05
CA SER A 29 36.14 -12.09 3.65
C SER A 29 35.12 -11.34 2.79
N TRP A 30 35.17 -11.55 1.46
CA TRP A 30 34.22 -10.98 0.50
C TRP A 30 32.80 -11.53 0.66
N GLY A 31 32.64 -12.83 0.90
CA GLY A 31 31.33 -13.45 1.10
C GLY A 31 30.63 -12.94 2.38
N LYS A 32 31.39 -12.70 3.44
CA LYS A 32 30.87 -12.12 4.69
C LYS A 32 30.43 -10.68 4.50
N SER A 33 31.21 -9.88 3.77
CA SER A 33 30.85 -8.49 3.48
C SER A 33 29.58 -8.40 2.63
N GLY A 34 29.46 -9.20 1.57
CA GLY A 34 28.29 -9.19 0.70
C GLY A 34 26.98 -9.48 1.42
N LEU A 35 27.00 -10.42 2.37
CA LEU A 35 25.81 -10.77 3.15
C LEU A 35 25.40 -9.65 4.12
N VAL A 36 26.37 -9.01 4.78
CA VAL A 36 26.09 -7.87 5.68
C VAL A 36 25.53 -6.69 4.87
N THR A 37 26.11 -6.39 3.71
CA THR A 37 25.61 -5.33 2.83
C THR A 37 24.19 -5.64 2.33
N LEU A 38 23.93 -6.88 1.92
CA LEU A 38 22.58 -7.30 1.48
C LEU A 38 21.56 -7.11 2.59
N MET A 39 21.87 -7.55 3.82
CA MET A 39 21.00 -7.36 4.98
C MET A 39 20.75 -5.88 5.28
N PHE A 40 21.81 -5.06 5.22
CA PHE A 40 21.72 -3.64 5.50
C PHE A 40 20.89 -2.86 4.47
N VAL A 41 20.76 -3.36 3.24
CA VAL A 41 19.88 -2.77 2.21
C VAL A 41 18.47 -3.33 2.31
N LEU A 42 18.34 -4.66 2.45
CA LEU A 42 17.06 -5.36 2.36
C LEU A 42 16.19 -5.10 3.59
N VAL A 43 16.78 -5.03 4.79
CA VAL A 43 16.03 -4.79 6.03
C VAL A 43 15.39 -3.40 6.04
N PRO A 44 16.09 -2.27 5.77
CA PRO A 44 15.44 -0.96 5.71
C PRO A 44 14.35 -0.86 4.66
N VAL A 45 14.55 -1.44 3.46
CA VAL A 45 13.53 -1.44 2.40
C VAL A 45 12.27 -2.17 2.85
N LEU A 46 12.42 -3.31 3.52
CA LEU A 46 11.28 -4.05 4.08
C LEU A 46 10.59 -3.28 5.22
N VAL A 47 11.35 -2.67 6.13
CA VAL A 47 10.79 -1.86 7.22
C VAL A 47 9.99 -0.69 6.66
N ILE A 48 10.51 0.00 5.65
CA ILE A 48 9.80 1.09 4.96
C ILE A 48 8.53 0.57 4.30
N ALA A 49 8.59 -0.55 3.57
CA ALA A 49 7.43 -1.14 2.91
C ALA A 49 6.33 -1.52 3.93
N LEU A 50 6.70 -2.13 5.05
CA LEU A 50 5.79 -2.47 6.13
C LEU A 50 5.19 -1.23 6.80
N TRP A 51 5.98 -0.18 7.00
CA TRP A 51 5.49 1.08 7.57
C TRP A 51 4.44 1.73 6.68
N PHE A 52 4.67 1.76 5.37
CA PHE A 52 3.69 2.26 4.41
C PHE A 52 2.43 1.41 4.36
N GLN A 53 2.56 0.09 4.49
CA GLN A 53 1.44 -0.84 4.53
C GLN A 53 0.60 -0.66 5.81
N ALA A 54 1.24 -0.62 6.98
CA ALA A 54 0.56 -0.47 8.27
C ALA A 54 -0.18 0.87 8.40
N GLY A 55 0.33 1.93 7.76
CA GLY A 55 -0.31 3.26 7.77
C GLY A 55 -1.44 3.46 6.77
N ALA A 56 -1.71 2.52 5.86
CA ALA A 56 -2.66 2.73 4.76
C ALA A 56 -4.10 2.97 5.26
N VAL A 57 -4.55 2.17 6.23
CA VAL A 57 -5.90 2.29 6.82
C VAL A 57 -6.06 3.63 7.56
N ASN A 58 -5.10 3.96 8.43
CA ASN A 58 -5.13 5.21 9.19
C ASN A 58 -5.08 6.46 8.27
N ARG A 59 -4.34 6.40 7.15
CA ARG A 59 -4.36 7.47 6.14
C ARG A 59 -5.71 7.60 5.44
N LEU A 60 -6.39 6.49 5.19
CA LEU A 60 -7.73 6.47 4.61
C LEU A 60 -8.74 7.18 5.53
N GLU A 61 -8.68 6.87 6.83
CA GLU A 61 -9.45 7.56 7.88
C GLU A 61 -9.13 9.06 7.96
N GLN A 62 -7.85 9.43 7.95
CA GLN A 62 -7.42 10.83 7.96
C GLN A 62 -7.88 11.60 6.72
N MET A 63 -8.02 10.92 5.59
CA MET A 63 -8.62 11.51 4.39
C MET A 63 -10.12 11.71 4.54
N GLY A 64 -10.79 11.05 5.50
CA GLY A 64 -12.23 11.15 5.74
C GLY A 64 -13.03 9.99 5.13
N PHE A 65 -12.38 8.92 4.69
CA PHE A 65 -13.05 7.69 4.30
C PHE A 65 -13.07 6.73 5.48
N GLU A 66 -14.22 6.13 5.76
CA GLU A 66 -14.33 5.10 6.78
C GLU A 66 -13.78 3.77 6.24
N PRO A 67 -12.94 3.03 6.97
CA PRO A 67 -12.36 1.80 6.45
C PRO A 67 -13.44 0.73 6.29
N TYR A 68 -13.47 0.11 5.12
CA TYR A 68 -14.37 -1.00 4.86
C TYR A 68 -14.01 -2.19 5.78
N PRO A 69 -14.97 -2.77 6.53
CA PRO A 69 -14.69 -3.82 7.51
C PRO A 69 -14.14 -5.12 6.90
N GLY A 70 -14.38 -5.37 5.60
CA GLY A 70 -13.87 -6.54 4.89
C GLY A 70 -12.47 -6.40 4.29
N PHE A 71 -11.71 -5.35 4.65
CA PHE A 71 -10.31 -5.23 4.24
C PHE A 71 -9.43 -6.24 4.98
N VAL A 72 -8.92 -7.23 4.23
CA VAL A 72 -8.09 -8.32 4.79
C VAL A 72 -6.62 -7.93 4.85
N SER A 73 -6.15 -7.21 3.83
CA SER A 73 -4.78 -6.72 3.77
C SER A 73 -4.68 -5.54 2.80
N SER A 74 -3.80 -4.57 3.07
CA SER A 74 -3.43 -3.58 2.05
C SER A 74 -2.29 -4.15 1.20
N SER A 75 -2.62 -4.77 0.08
CA SER A 75 -1.62 -5.27 -0.87
C SER A 75 -1.33 -4.21 -1.92
N GLY A 76 -0.59 -3.16 -1.54
CA GLY A 76 -0.30 -2.08 -2.49
C GLY A 76 0.78 -1.16 -1.99
N ILE A 77 1.98 -1.35 -2.52
CA ILE A 77 3.10 -0.42 -2.46
C ILE A 77 2.57 0.95 -2.89
N ALA A 78 2.81 1.95 -2.05
CA ALA A 78 2.72 3.35 -2.40
C ALA A 78 3.71 3.66 -3.53
N THR A 79 3.37 3.32 -4.77
CA THR A 79 4.09 3.82 -5.94
C THR A 79 3.67 5.28 -6.13
N GLY A 80 4.27 6.14 -5.32
CA GLY A 80 3.85 7.53 -5.17
C GLY A 80 4.42 8.11 -3.88
N LEU A 81 5.75 8.10 -3.72
CA LEU A 81 6.39 9.03 -2.80
C LEU A 81 6.20 10.44 -3.40
N GLY A 82 5.13 11.14 -3.00
CA GLY A 82 4.83 12.48 -3.51
C GLY A 82 3.33 12.81 -3.58
N GLU A 83 2.96 13.60 -4.59
CA GLU A 83 1.65 14.28 -4.70
C GLU A 83 0.47 13.36 -5.12
N LYS A 84 0.73 12.12 -5.55
CA LYS A 84 -0.27 11.19 -6.07
C LYS A 84 -0.17 9.81 -5.42
N PRO A 85 -0.56 9.69 -4.13
CA PRO A 85 -0.51 8.40 -3.47
C PRO A 85 -1.53 7.41 -4.07
N PHE A 86 -1.11 6.16 -4.14
CA PHE A 86 -1.90 5.03 -4.61
C PHE A 86 -1.93 3.95 -3.53
N TRP A 87 -3.12 3.45 -3.20
CA TRP A 87 -3.29 2.38 -2.22
C TRP A 87 -4.14 1.26 -2.81
N VAL A 88 -3.77 0.02 -2.56
CA VAL A 88 -4.54 -1.15 -2.99
C VAL A 88 -4.84 -2.01 -1.78
N PHE A 89 -6.11 -2.38 -1.65
CA PHE A 89 -6.64 -3.21 -0.59
C PHE A 89 -7.21 -4.48 -1.19
N THR A 90 -6.88 -5.62 -0.59
CA THR A 90 -7.48 -6.91 -0.89
C THR A 90 -8.70 -7.10 0.01
N VAL A 91 -9.79 -7.56 -0.58
CA VAL A 91 -11.10 -7.67 0.07
C VAL A 91 -11.56 -9.12 0.03
N GLU A 92 -12.02 -9.64 1.16
CA GLU A 92 -12.69 -10.94 1.20
C GLU A 92 -14.12 -10.80 0.68
N GLY A 93 -14.50 -11.62 -0.31
CA GLY A 93 -15.85 -11.60 -0.89
C GLY A 93 -16.02 -10.66 -2.09
N GLY A 94 -14.93 -10.16 -2.67
CA GLY A 94 -14.94 -9.36 -3.89
C GLY A 94 -14.98 -7.85 -3.65
N ALA A 95 -14.71 -7.08 -4.70
CA ALA A 95 -14.55 -5.63 -4.63
C ALA A 95 -15.87 -4.83 -4.75
N GLU A 96 -16.95 -5.47 -5.23
CA GLU A 96 -18.26 -4.84 -5.43
C GLU A 96 -18.91 -4.31 -4.13
N PRO A 97 -18.92 -5.07 -3.01
CA PRO A 97 -19.44 -4.59 -1.73
C PRO A 97 -18.74 -3.32 -1.22
N VAL A 98 -17.47 -3.13 -1.60
CA VAL A 98 -16.70 -1.94 -1.21
C VAL A 98 -17.19 -0.71 -1.95
N LEU A 99 -17.53 -0.84 -3.24
CA LEU A 99 -18.11 0.27 -3.98
C LEU A 99 -19.46 0.66 -3.38
N GLU A 100 -20.33 -0.31 -3.11
CA GLU A 100 -21.63 -0.05 -2.47
C GLU A 100 -21.47 0.62 -1.09
N PHE A 101 -20.50 0.17 -0.28
CA PHE A 101 -20.19 0.80 1.00
C PHE A 101 -19.83 2.27 0.83
N TYR A 102 -18.94 2.60 -0.10
CA TYR A 102 -18.54 3.98 -0.35
C TYR A 102 -19.54 4.80 -1.15
N LYS A 103 -20.68 4.26 -1.58
CA LYS A 103 -21.83 5.03 -2.11
C LYS A 103 -22.68 5.68 -1.03
N LEU A 104 -22.58 5.23 0.22
CA LEU A 104 -23.22 5.89 1.35
C LEU A 104 -22.40 7.08 1.83
N ALA A 105 -23.05 8.23 2.02
CA ALA A 105 -22.37 9.48 2.39
C ALA A 105 -21.74 9.44 3.81
N GLU A 106 -22.29 8.63 4.70
CA GLU A 106 -21.78 8.41 6.06
C GLU A 106 -20.35 7.85 6.05
N ASN A 107 -20.01 7.02 5.06
CA ASN A 107 -18.71 6.37 4.92
C ASN A 107 -17.66 7.27 4.24
N ARG A 108 -18.01 8.52 3.89
CA ARG A 108 -17.15 9.47 3.15
C ARG A 108 -17.33 10.92 3.61
N LYS A 109 -16.74 11.27 4.74
CA LYS A 109 -16.85 12.59 5.37
C LYS A 109 -16.23 13.70 4.50
N GLY A 110 -17.10 14.58 4.00
CA GLY A 110 -16.72 15.75 3.21
C GLY A 110 -16.36 15.46 1.75
N TRP A 111 -16.49 14.22 1.29
CA TRP A 111 -16.24 13.84 -0.11
C TRP A 111 -17.55 13.73 -0.88
N MET A 112 -17.63 14.46 -1.99
CA MET A 112 -18.79 14.41 -2.89
C MET A 112 -18.54 13.39 -3.99
N LEU A 113 -19.51 12.51 -4.25
CA LEU A 113 -19.46 11.59 -5.38
C LEU A 113 -19.80 12.37 -6.66
N VAL A 114 -18.86 12.42 -7.60
CA VAL A 114 -18.96 13.19 -8.85
C VAL A 114 -19.26 12.30 -10.05
N SER A 115 -18.75 11.06 -10.03
CA SER A 115 -18.99 10.08 -11.08
C SER A 115 -19.04 8.68 -10.49
N GLU A 116 -19.95 7.87 -11.03
CA GLU A 116 -20.16 6.48 -10.66
C GLU A 116 -20.20 5.61 -11.91
N SER A 117 -19.50 4.49 -11.85
CA SER A 117 -19.58 3.41 -12.83
C SER A 117 -19.47 2.07 -12.10
N LYS A 118 -19.71 0.97 -12.82
CA LYS A 118 -19.71 -0.38 -12.25
C LYS A 118 -18.42 -0.77 -11.51
N SER A 119 -17.28 -0.19 -11.89
CA SER A 119 -15.97 -0.54 -11.32
C SER A 119 -15.20 0.67 -10.82
N LEU A 120 -15.76 1.88 -10.86
CA LEU A 120 -15.06 3.11 -10.52
C LEU A 120 -16.00 4.12 -9.87
N LEU A 121 -15.60 4.66 -8.73
CA LEU A 121 -16.21 5.82 -8.09
C LEU A 121 -15.21 6.96 -8.09
N LEU A 122 -15.67 8.17 -8.44
CA LEU A 122 -14.86 9.38 -8.41
C LEU A 122 -15.44 10.34 -7.36
N PHE A 123 -14.59 10.70 -6.40
CA PHE A 123 -14.91 11.63 -5.34
C PHE A 123 -14.13 12.93 -5.49
N GLU A 124 -14.71 14.03 -5.03
CA GLU A 124 -14.08 15.35 -5.03
C GLU A 124 -14.26 16.06 -3.69
N ARG A 125 -13.20 16.78 -3.27
CA ARG A 125 -13.19 17.66 -2.11
C ARG A 125 -12.11 18.73 -2.27
N GLU A 126 -12.49 20.00 -2.18
CA GLU A 126 -11.54 21.15 -2.12
C GLU A 126 -10.46 21.12 -3.24
N GLY A 127 -10.85 20.79 -4.48
CA GLY A 127 -9.92 20.71 -5.63
C GLY A 127 -9.06 19.44 -5.68
N LYS A 128 -9.25 18.50 -4.76
CA LYS A 128 -8.65 17.15 -4.79
C LYS A 128 -9.68 16.14 -5.28
N SER A 129 -9.20 15.12 -5.99
CA SER A 129 -10.02 14.00 -6.43
C SER A 129 -9.49 12.67 -5.92
N VAL A 130 -10.41 11.74 -5.62
CA VAL A 130 -10.09 10.36 -5.28
C VAL A 130 -10.85 9.45 -6.21
N ALA A 131 -10.15 8.60 -6.94
CA ALA A 131 -10.76 7.53 -7.72
C ALA A 131 -10.63 6.21 -6.95
N VAL A 132 -11.76 5.56 -6.71
CA VAL A 132 -11.85 4.23 -6.08
C VAL A 132 -12.22 3.23 -7.17
N SER A 133 -11.29 2.37 -7.55
CA SER A 133 -11.45 1.37 -8.61
C SER A 133 -11.54 -0.03 -8.00
N ALA A 134 -12.51 -0.83 -8.45
CA ALA A 134 -12.70 -2.21 -8.04
C ALA A 134 -12.34 -3.16 -9.19
N VAL A 135 -11.44 -4.11 -8.91
CA VAL A 135 -11.03 -5.15 -9.86
C VAL A 135 -10.96 -6.49 -9.11
N ALA A 136 -11.88 -7.41 -9.44
CA ALA A 136 -12.01 -8.73 -8.82
C ALA A 136 -12.03 -8.65 -7.28
N ASP A 137 -10.93 -9.03 -6.61
CA ASP A 137 -10.79 -9.07 -5.15
C ASP A 137 -9.94 -7.91 -4.60
N SER A 138 -9.70 -6.89 -5.42
CA SER A 138 -8.85 -5.75 -5.08
C SER A 138 -9.55 -4.41 -5.34
N VAL A 139 -9.33 -3.47 -4.42
CA VAL A 139 -9.83 -2.11 -4.50
C VAL A 139 -8.66 -1.15 -4.44
N ALA A 140 -8.58 -0.26 -5.42
CA ALA A 140 -7.52 0.70 -5.56
C ALA A 140 -8.03 2.12 -5.32
N PHE A 141 -7.32 2.88 -4.49
CA PHE A 141 -7.55 4.30 -4.23
C PHE A 141 -6.44 5.11 -4.90
N MET A 142 -6.82 5.97 -5.83
CA MET A 142 -5.93 6.89 -6.54
C MET A 142 -6.27 8.32 -6.14
N MET A 143 -5.31 9.02 -5.51
CA MET A 143 -5.43 10.46 -5.29
C MET A 143 -4.92 11.22 -6.51
N GLY A 144 -5.74 12.15 -6.99
CA GLY A 144 -5.40 13.13 -8.01
C GLY A 144 -5.58 14.54 -7.47
N GLN A 145 -4.80 15.47 -8.01
CA GLN A 145 -5.09 16.88 -7.88
C GLN A 145 -5.84 17.29 -9.14
N ARG A 146 -7.03 17.85 -9.00
CA ARG A 146 -7.71 18.45 -10.14
C ARG A 146 -6.99 19.76 -10.39
N GLU A 147 -6.17 19.82 -11.44
CA GLU A 147 -5.73 21.12 -11.94
C GLU A 147 -7.00 21.90 -12.25
N LEU A 148 -7.21 23.02 -11.54
CA LEU A 148 -8.21 24.03 -11.85
C LEU A 148 -7.82 24.66 -13.19
N ASN A 149 -7.91 23.90 -14.28
CA ASN A 149 -7.73 24.39 -15.61
C ASN A 149 -9.06 25.00 -16.04
N GLY A 150 -9.25 26.25 -15.62
CA GLY A 150 -10.42 27.05 -15.93
C GLY A 150 -10.09 28.53 -15.98
N ARG A 151 -9.56 28.99 -17.13
CA ARG A 151 -9.85 30.29 -17.80
C ARG A 151 -8.88 30.49 -19.00
N GLY A 152 -9.29 30.85 -20.21
CA GLY A 152 -10.59 31.29 -20.75
C GLY A 152 -10.81 30.68 -22.14
N ASP A 153 -12.05 30.37 -22.51
CA ASP A 153 -12.98 31.28 -23.20
C ASP A 153 -12.47 31.72 -24.57
N ARG A 154 -13.16 31.21 -25.60
CA ARG A 154 -13.54 31.83 -26.88
C ARG A 154 -12.51 32.65 -27.66
#